data_AF-A0A8J3PFV4-F1
#
_entry.id   AF-A0A8J3PFV4-F1
#
_cell.length_a   1.000
_cell.length_b   1.000
_cell.length_c   1.000
_cell.angle_alpha   90.00
_cell.angle_beta   90.00
_cell.angle_gamma   90.00
#
_symmetry.space_group_name_H-M   'P 1'
#
loop_
_entity.id
_entity.type
_entity.pdbx_description
1 polymer ?
#
loop_
_entity_poly.entity_id
_entity_poly.type
_entity_poly.pdbx_seq_one_letter_code
_entity_poly.pdbx_strand_id
1 'polypeptide(L)' 'MTDHSPEEYEPIEPAGGTGLEHTRDESHRDEQRRQEDTERLSEERTDPRNPSEPFSGSEH' A
#
# COMPACT_ATOMS: atom_id res chain seq x y z
N MET A 1 -1.22 -5.80 59.58
CA MET A 1 -0.88 -4.66 58.71
C MET A 1 -0.43 -5.25 57.40
N THR A 2 -1.25 -5.14 56.37
CA THR A 2 -0.76 -5.32 55.00
C THR A 2 -1.56 -4.36 54.13
N ASP A 3 -0.82 -3.42 53.57
CA ASP A 3 -1.28 -2.29 52.79
C ASP A 3 -1.89 -2.78 51.47
N HIS A 4 -3.09 -2.31 51.13
CA HIS A 4 -3.71 -2.56 49.83
C HIS A 4 -3.35 -1.40 48.90
N SER A 5 -2.17 -1.45 48.30
CA SER A 5 -1.86 -0.61 47.15
C SER A 5 -2.67 -1.13 45.95
N PRO A 6 -3.52 -0.33 45.29
CA PRO A 6 -4.14 -0.76 44.04
C PRO A 6 -3.02 -0.96 43.02
N GLU A 7 -2.99 -2.14 42.40
CA GLU A 7 -2.05 -2.40 41.31
C GLU A 7 -2.29 -1.35 40.22
N GLU A 8 -1.27 -0.55 39.93
CA GLU A 8 -1.30 0.49 38.91
C GLU A 8 -1.66 -0.15 37.57
N TYR A 9 -2.48 0.54 36.77
CA TYR A 9 -2.86 0.07 35.44
C TYR A 9 -1.62 -0.10 34.56
N GLU A 10 -1.29 -1.33 34.18
CA GLU A 10 -0.32 -1.58 33.13
C GLU A 10 -0.91 -1.13 31.78
N PRO A 11 -0.23 -0.28 31.00
CA PRO A 11 -0.65 0.01 29.64
C PRO A 11 -0.76 -1.30 28.86
N ILE A 12 -1.94 -1.59 28.34
CA ILE A 12 -2.16 -2.75 27.47
C ILE A 12 -1.26 -2.55 26.25
N GLU A 13 -0.15 -3.28 26.20
CA GLU A 13 0.63 -3.38 24.97
C GLU A 13 -0.30 -3.93 23.88
N PRO A 14 -0.37 -3.29 22.70
CA PRO A 14 -1.25 -3.77 21.64
C PRO A 14 -0.90 -5.24 21.36
N ALA A 15 -1.83 -6.13 21.71
CA ALA A 15 -1.63 -7.56 21.63
C ALA A 15 -1.46 -7.97 20.16
N GLY A 16 -0.21 -8.20 19.75
CA GLY A 16 0.16 -8.63 18.41
C GLY A 16 0.27 -7.45 17.44
N GLY A 17 1.43 -7.16 16.84
CA GLY A 17 2.52 -8.07 16.46
C GLY A 17 2.28 -8.57 15.04
N THR A 18 3.17 -8.16 14.14
CA THR A 18 3.38 -8.63 12.75
C THR A 18 2.23 -8.53 11.72
N GLY A 19 0.96 -8.52 12.10
CA GLY A 19 -0.17 -8.44 11.15
C GLY A 19 -0.25 -7.14 10.36
N LEU A 20 0.10 -6.00 10.99
CA LEU A 20 0.20 -4.70 10.32
C LEU A 20 1.49 -4.52 9.51
N GLU A 21 2.52 -5.31 9.81
CA GLU A 21 3.79 -5.26 9.08
C GLU A 21 3.67 -6.01 7.75
N HIS A 22 2.98 -7.16 7.73
CA HIS A 22 2.70 -7.91 6.50
C HIS A 22 1.81 -7.13 5.53
N THR A 23 0.80 -6.41 6.03
CA THR A 23 -0.05 -5.57 5.17
C THR A 23 0.66 -4.30 4.72
N ARG A 24 1.57 -3.74 5.54
CA ARG A 24 2.41 -2.60 5.15
C ARG A 24 3.44 -2.98 4.08
N ASP A 25 4.07 -4.16 4.18
CA ASP A 25 4.99 -4.69 3.17
C ASP A 25 4.25 -5.03 1.87
N GLU A 26 3.09 -5.68 1.97
CA GLU A 26 2.28 -6.04 0.80
C GLU A 26 1.74 -4.80 0.07
N SER A 27 1.22 -3.82 0.81
CA SER A 27 0.74 -2.55 0.23
C SER A 27 1.87 -1.79 -0.46
N HIS A 28 3.07 -1.80 0.13
CA HIS A 28 4.24 -1.15 -0.44
C HIS A 28 4.73 -1.87 -1.71
N ARG A 29 4.73 -3.21 -1.73
CA ARG A 29 5.02 -4.00 -2.93
C ARG A 29 4.01 -3.80 -4.05
N ASP A 30 2.73 -3.73 -3.73
CA ASP A 30 1.67 -3.43 -4.68
C ASP A 30 1.85 -2.03 -5.28
N GLU A 31 2.17 -1.04 -4.45
CA GLU A 31 2.45 0.32 -4.91
C GLU A 31 3.68 0.39 -5.81
N GLN A 32 4.76 -0.32 -5.47
CA GLN A 32 5.96 -0.43 -6.32
C GLN A 32 5.65 -1.05 -7.68
N ARG A 33 4.79 -2.08 -7.73
CA ARG A 33 4.35 -2.70 -9.00
C ARG A 33 3.51 -1.73 -9.82
N ARG A 34 2.56 -1.03 -9.19
CA ARG A 34 1.74 -0.01 -9.86
C ARG A 34 2.59 1.12 -10.42
N GLN A 35 3.66 1.53 -9.74
CA GLN A 35 4.61 2.52 -10.22
C GLN A 35 5.36 2.01 -11.47
N GLU A 36 5.92 0.79 -11.41
CA GLU A 36 6.61 0.19 -12.56
C GLU A 36 5.68 0.05 -13.79
N ASP A 37 4.45 -0.42 -13.61
CA ASP A 37 3.48 -0.53 -14.70
C ASP A 37 3.12 0.85 -15.27
N THR A 38 3.00 1.87 -14.42
CA THR A 38 2.75 3.25 -14.86
C THR A 38 3.93 3.80 -15.67
N GLU A 39 5.16 3.54 -15.25
CA GLU A 39 6.37 3.94 -15.99
C GLU A 39 6.44 3.25 -17.35
N ARG A 40 6.19 1.94 -17.40
CA ARG A 40 6.17 1.15 -18.64
C ARG A 40 5.12 1.62 -19.62
N LEU A 41 3.89 1.87 -19.15
CA LEU A 41 2.81 2.41 -19.99
C LEU A 41 3.11 3.84 -20.45
N SER A 42 3.77 4.64 -19.61
CA SER A 42 4.17 6.01 -19.97
C SER A 42 5.25 6.01 -21.05
N GLU A 43 6.25 5.13 -20.94
CA GLU A 43 7.30 4.97 -21.95
C GLU A 43 6.71 4.46 -23.26
N GLU A 44 5.86 3.42 -23.20
CA GLU A 44 5.16 2.85 -24.36
C GLU A 44 4.31 3.90 -25.10
N ARG A 45 3.57 4.74 -24.36
CA ARG A 45 2.76 5.81 -24.96
C ARG A 45 3.58 6.85 -25.71
N THR A 46 4.83 7.07 -25.30
CA THR A 46 5.75 7.99 -25.96
C THR A 46 6.65 7.32 -27.00
N ASP A 47 6.62 5.99 -27.09
CA ASP A 47 7.37 5.24 -28.10
C ASP A 47 6.74 5.48 -29.49
N PRO A 48 7.48 6.07 -30.44
CA PRO A 48 6.94 6.41 -31.75
C PRO A 48 6.63 5.18 -32.62
N ARG A 49 7.04 3.97 -32.18
CA ARG A 49 6.74 2.69 -32.84
C ARG A 49 5.48 2.06 -32.24
N ASN A 50 4.97 2.58 -31.12
CA ASN A 50 3.70 2.21 -30.50
C ASN A 50 2.83 3.46 -30.29
N PRO A 51 2.32 4.10 -31.36
CA PRO A 51 1.48 5.28 -31.23
C PRO A 51 0.24 4.90 -30.43
N SER A 52 0.07 5.50 -29.23
CA SER A 52 -1.17 5.35 -28.49
C SER A 52 -2.33 5.66 -29.41
N GLU A 53 -3.22 4.69 -29.64
CA GLU A 53 -4.44 4.95 -30.37
C GLU A 53 -5.13 6.13 -29.66
N PRO A 54 -5.42 7.25 -30.36
CA PRO A 54 -6.28 8.25 -29.76
C PRO A 54 -7.55 7.52 -29.38
N PHE A 55 -8.01 7.64 -28.12
CA PHE A 55 -9.25 7.03 -27.67
C PHE A 55 -10.36 7.49 -28.63
N SER A 56 -10.65 6.69 -29.65
CA SER A 56 -11.74 6.90 -30.58
C SER A 56 -13.00 6.48 -29.84
N GLY A 57 -13.39 7.31 -28.89
CA GLY A 57 -14.72 7.31 -28.27
C GLY A 57 -15.75 7.71 -29.32
N SER A 58 -15.95 6.83 -30.30
CA SER A 58 -17.15 6.81 -31.12
C SER A 58 -18.31 6.42 -30.21
N GLU A 59 -19.05 7.45 -29.82
CA GLU A 59 -20.49 7.51 -29.58
C GLU A 59 -21.24 6.15 -29.58
N HIS A 60 -21.85 5.82 -28.44
CA HIS A 60 -23.08 5.04 -28.32
C HIS A 60 -23.87 5.50 -27.10
#